data_AF-A0A1G1CJ84-F1
#
_entry.id   AF-A0A1G1CJ84-F1
#
_cell.length_a   1.000
_cell.length_b   1.000
_cell.length_c   1.000
_cell.angle_alpha   90.00
_cell.angle_beta   90.00
_cell.angle_gamma   90.00
#
_symmetry.space_group_name_H-M   'P 1'
#
loop_
_entity.id
_entity.type
_entity.pdbx_description
1 polymer ?
#
loop_
_entity_poly.entity_id
_entity_poly.type
_entity_poly.pdbx_seq_one_letter_code
_entity_poly.pdbx_strand_id
1 'polypeptide(L)'
;MRKNTGSIMGCGLVWVTAALTLVAVAPTVFGQAMPRTTEEGTREVRWLDRMCDPINWSPVEECQTKASDLQCPLGGKVLLMHFGIDHQSGEKAYPIGWPRAHFTPKEWETEWSAWDVFEFMAQVQFVGKKQPAKPIGLEIGETKPTFTVNPELAEPGKWITVSIPVAEILKDRPELAAAVSRIRFVVSESNYADKDVIDFHFGGFRLTRSLSCEITEFTTTTPVVYSGQPSVKLNVTVVGPPEQVKRGIPFTLRKKGATDAVRREMLPFGRGNQVYPCDISELSLAPGDYELVIFDEDQAKRKSAEFKVVEEPWKQE
;
A
#
# COMPACT_ATOMS: atom_id res chain seq x y z
N MET A 1 -62.18 -57.13 52.83
CA MET A 1 -62.00 -57.11 54.30
C MET A 1 -60.60 -56.57 54.60
N ARG A 2 -60.51 -55.64 55.58
CA ARG A 2 -59.37 -55.23 56.45
C ARG A 2 -58.10 -56.12 56.37
N LYS A 3 -56.83 -55.72 56.56
CA LYS A 3 -56.06 -54.58 57.14
C LYS A 3 -54.60 -54.83 56.66
N ASN A 4 -53.81 -53.83 56.24
CA ASN A 4 -52.82 -53.03 56.98
C ASN A 4 -51.54 -53.75 57.49
N THR A 5 -50.45 -52.94 57.61
CA THR A 5 -49.04 -53.18 58.01
C THR A 5 -48.10 -53.67 56.90
N GLY A 6 -46.90 -53.14 56.66
CA GLY A 6 -46.06 -52.14 57.32
C GLY A 6 -44.66 -52.13 56.65
N SER A 7 -43.96 -51.00 56.72
CA SER A 7 -42.66 -50.63 56.12
C SER A 7 -41.45 -51.45 56.68
N ILE A 8 -40.21 -51.55 56.14
CA ILE A 8 -39.15 -50.52 55.89
C ILE A 8 -37.92 -51.18 55.17
N MET A 9 -37.15 -50.36 54.42
CA MET A 9 -35.73 -50.47 53.95
C MET A 9 -35.35 -51.60 52.98
N GLY A 10 -34.60 -51.40 51.91
CA GLY A 10 -33.73 -50.29 51.50
C GLY A 10 -32.42 -50.89 50.99
N CYS A 11 -32.17 -50.86 49.68
CA CYS A 11 -30.83 -51.08 49.12
C CYS A 11 -30.80 -50.60 47.66
N GLY A 12 -30.01 -49.55 47.39
CA GLY A 12 -29.81 -49.00 46.07
C GLY A 12 -28.97 -49.93 45.20
N LEU A 13 -29.39 -50.11 43.94
CA LEU A 13 -28.65 -50.84 42.93
C LEU A 13 -28.03 -49.83 41.96
N VAL A 14 -26.70 -49.84 41.92
CA VAL A 14 -25.83 -49.04 41.05
C VAL A 14 -25.99 -49.51 39.61
N TRP A 15 -26.39 -48.62 38.70
CA TRP A 15 -26.30 -48.83 37.26
C TRP A 15 -24.97 -48.24 36.75
N VAL A 16 -24.11 -49.11 36.25
CA VAL A 16 -22.86 -48.75 35.57
C VAL A 16 -23.21 -48.36 34.13
N THR A 17 -23.21 -47.06 33.83
CA THR A 17 -23.24 -46.56 32.45
C THR A 17 -21.81 -46.42 31.94
N ALA A 18 -21.47 -47.23 30.94
CA ALA A 18 -20.22 -47.12 30.19
C ALA A 18 -20.18 -45.79 29.44
N ALA A 19 -19.23 -44.91 29.80
CA ALA A 19 -18.92 -43.72 29.03
C ALA A 19 -17.99 -44.10 27.87
N LEU A 20 -18.53 -44.12 26.65
CA LEU A 20 -17.72 -44.09 25.43
C LEU A 20 -17.15 -42.68 25.29
N THR A 21 -15.89 -42.49 25.67
CA THR A 21 -15.17 -41.24 25.37
C THR A 21 -14.80 -41.25 23.89
N LEU A 22 -15.62 -40.61 23.06
CA LEU A 22 -15.23 -40.22 21.71
C LEU A 22 -14.11 -39.18 21.85
N VAL A 23 -12.86 -39.61 21.73
CA VAL A 23 -11.75 -38.69 21.48
C VAL A 23 -11.94 -38.21 20.04
N ALA A 24 -12.56 -37.04 19.88
CA ALA A 24 -12.54 -36.32 18.63
C ALA A 24 -11.08 -35.95 18.35
N VAL A 25 -10.41 -36.71 17.50
CA VAL A 25 -9.19 -36.27 16.85
C VAL A 25 -9.62 -35.18 15.87
N ALA A 26 -9.63 -33.94 16.34
CA ALA A 26 -9.74 -32.80 15.47
C ALA A 26 -8.54 -32.87 14.49
N PRO A 27 -8.76 -32.91 13.17
CA PRO A 27 -7.65 -32.74 12.26
C PRO A 27 -7.06 -31.35 12.56
N THR A 28 -5.79 -31.32 12.96
CA THR A 28 -4.97 -30.11 12.87
C THR A 28 -4.93 -29.70 11.40
N VAL A 29 -5.91 -28.92 10.98
CA VAL A 29 -5.73 -27.98 9.89
C VAL A 29 -4.56 -27.13 10.36
N PHE A 30 -3.42 -27.21 9.67
CA PHE A 30 -2.34 -26.25 9.84
C PHE A 30 -2.95 -24.88 9.51
N GLY A 31 -3.44 -24.20 10.56
CA GLY A 31 -4.17 -22.96 10.45
C GLY A 31 -3.25 -21.93 9.85
N GLN A 32 -3.53 -21.57 8.60
CA GLN A 32 -2.88 -20.44 7.95
C GLN A 32 -3.15 -19.19 8.80
N ALA A 33 -2.11 -18.39 9.01
CA ALA A 33 -2.26 -17.15 9.75
C ALA A 33 -3.22 -16.24 8.96
N MET A 34 -4.38 -15.96 9.55
CA MET A 34 -5.35 -15.00 9.01
C MET A 34 -4.70 -13.62 8.89
N PRO A 35 -5.07 -12.80 7.89
CA PRO A 35 -4.57 -11.44 7.78
C PRO A 35 -4.91 -10.67 9.06
N ARG A 36 -3.89 -10.03 9.65
CA ARG A 36 -4.09 -9.05 10.72
C ARG A 36 -4.48 -7.73 10.06
N THR A 37 -5.78 -7.44 10.05
CA THR A 37 -6.31 -6.15 9.60
C THR A 37 -6.78 -5.33 10.80
N THR A 38 -6.34 -4.09 10.87
CA THR A 38 -6.67 -3.13 11.95
C THR A 38 -7.14 -1.82 11.35
N GLU A 39 -7.86 -1.03 12.14
CA GLU A 39 -8.17 0.36 11.82
C GLU A 39 -7.23 1.28 12.60
N GLU A 40 -6.57 2.19 11.90
CA GLU A 40 -5.65 3.19 12.46
C GLU A 40 -6.13 4.58 12.01
N GLY A 41 -6.89 5.27 12.88
CA GLY A 41 -7.47 6.56 12.56
C GLY A 41 -8.49 6.46 11.42
N THR A 42 -8.21 7.12 10.29
CA THR A 42 -9.08 7.10 9.09
C THR A 42 -8.66 6.03 8.07
N ARG A 43 -7.79 5.10 8.46
CA ARG A 43 -7.21 4.10 7.55
C ARG A 43 -7.48 2.68 8.02
N GLU A 44 -7.77 1.83 7.06
CA GLU A 44 -7.64 0.38 7.20
C GLU A 44 -6.19 -0.01 6.94
N VAL A 45 -5.64 -0.93 7.74
CA VAL A 45 -4.26 -1.39 7.66
C VAL A 45 -4.25 -2.92 7.66
N ARG A 46 -3.66 -3.52 6.63
CA ARG A 46 -3.39 -4.97 6.57
C ARG A 46 -1.89 -5.19 6.77
N TRP A 47 -1.55 -5.83 7.88
CA TRP A 47 -0.17 -6.13 8.24
C TRP A 47 0.35 -7.33 7.46
N LEU A 48 1.56 -7.19 6.93
CA LEU A 48 2.29 -8.21 6.16
C LEU A 48 3.42 -8.79 7.03
N ASP A 49 3.08 -9.22 8.25
CA ASP A 49 4.03 -9.58 9.31
C ASP A 49 5.03 -10.67 8.89
N ARG A 50 4.66 -11.54 7.94
CA ARG A 50 5.56 -12.57 7.40
C ARG A 50 6.77 -11.98 6.69
N MET A 51 6.67 -10.78 6.13
CA MET A 51 7.81 -10.08 5.53
C MET A 51 8.85 -9.65 6.58
N CYS A 52 8.49 -9.58 7.86
CA CYS A 52 9.45 -9.34 8.95
C CYS A 52 10.13 -10.63 9.46
N ASP A 53 9.74 -11.82 8.97
CA ASP A 53 10.28 -13.08 9.44
C ASP A 53 11.33 -13.65 8.46
N PRO A 54 12.59 -13.81 8.87
CA PRO A 54 13.69 -14.23 8.00
C PRO A 54 13.44 -15.55 7.27
N ILE A 55 12.67 -16.47 7.87
CA ILE A 55 12.39 -17.79 7.29
C ILE A 55 11.58 -17.69 5.99
N ASN A 56 10.89 -16.57 5.76
CA ASN A 56 10.10 -16.34 4.54
C ASN A 56 10.91 -15.71 3.41
N TRP A 57 12.20 -15.43 3.64
CA TRP A 57 13.08 -14.84 2.64
C TRP A 57 14.10 -15.87 2.15
N SER A 58 14.30 -15.90 0.84
CA SER A 58 15.37 -16.67 0.18
C SER A 58 16.52 -15.73 -0.19
N PRO A 59 17.55 -15.57 0.65
CA PRO A 59 18.75 -14.83 0.27
C PRO A 59 19.56 -15.58 -0.80
N VAL A 60 20.29 -14.82 -1.62
CA VAL A 60 21.17 -15.31 -2.69
C VAL A 60 22.47 -14.49 -2.67
N GLU A 61 23.58 -15.13 -3.04
CA GLU A 61 24.95 -14.60 -2.96
C GLU A 61 25.35 -14.18 -1.53
N GLU A 62 25.97 -13.02 -1.38
CA GLU A 62 26.50 -12.45 -0.13
C GLU A 62 25.39 -11.91 0.80
N CYS A 63 24.12 -12.11 0.45
CA CYS A 63 22.99 -11.72 1.27
C CYS A 63 22.73 -12.73 2.39
N GLN A 64 22.43 -12.24 3.60
CA GLN A 64 21.94 -13.06 4.71
C GLN A 64 20.71 -12.42 5.35
N THR A 65 19.76 -13.22 5.82
CA THR A 65 18.58 -12.75 6.56
C THR A 65 18.58 -13.28 7.99
N LYS A 66 18.29 -12.42 8.96
CA LYS A 66 18.23 -12.75 10.40
C LYS A 66 17.15 -11.92 11.09
N ALA A 67 16.69 -12.37 12.25
CA ALA A 67 15.86 -11.54 13.10
C ALA A 67 16.75 -10.44 13.70
N SER A 68 16.25 -9.21 13.72
CA SER A 68 16.96 -8.10 14.33
C SER A 68 16.51 -7.88 15.77
N ASP A 69 17.45 -7.48 16.63
CA ASP A 69 17.17 -7.04 17.99
C ASP A 69 16.66 -5.58 18.06
N LEU A 70 16.65 -4.86 16.94
CA LEU A 70 16.15 -3.49 16.90
C LEU A 70 14.63 -3.45 17.02
N GLN A 71 14.14 -2.35 17.59
CA GLN A 71 12.71 -2.06 17.67
C GLN A 71 12.30 -1.12 16.55
N CYS A 72 11.32 -1.53 15.76
CA CYS A 72 10.65 -0.68 14.79
C CYS A 72 9.71 0.30 15.51
N PRO A 73 9.67 1.59 15.14
CA PRO A 73 8.70 2.55 15.68
C PRO A 73 7.23 2.16 15.48
N LEU A 74 6.90 1.42 14.42
CA LEU A 74 5.56 0.85 14.19
C LEU A 74 5.29 -0.44 15.01
N GLY A 75 6.26 -0.89 15.80
CA GLY A 75 6.21 -2.13 16.56
C GLY A 75 6.41 -3.38 15.70
N GLY A 76 6.30 -4.55 16.35
CA GLY A 76 6.44 -5.86 15.71
C GLY A 76 7.89 -6.33 15.54
N LYS A 77 8.04 -7.47 14.84
CA LYS A 77 9.34 -8.05 14.50
C LYS A 77 10.08 -7.17 13.49
N VAL A 78 11.41 -7.24 13.51
CA VAL A 78 12.28 -6.57 12.54
C VAL A 78 13.14 -7.60 11.82
N LEU A 79 13.13 -7.54 10.49
CA LEU A 79 14.02 -8.31 9.63
C LEU A 79 15.35 -7.56 9.47
N LEU A 80 16.46 -8.26 9.72
CA LEU A 80 17.79 -7.83 9.29
C LEU A 80 18.13 -8.52 7.97
N MET A 81 18.50 -7.73 6.96
CA MET A 81 19.18 -8.18 5.75
C MET A 81 20.60 -7.65 5.75
N HIS A 82 21.56 -8.56 5.84
CA HIS A 82 23.00 -8.28 5.85
C HIS A 82 23.60 -8.50 4.46
N PHE A 83 24.48 -7.59 4.06
CA PHE A 83 25.23 -7.64 2.82
C PHE A 83 26.71 -7.34 3.09
N GLY A 84 27.59 -8.30 2.82
CA GLY A 84 29.03 -8.08 2.78
C GLY A 84 29.49 -7.98 1.33
N ILE A 85 29.96 -6.81 0.91
CA ILE A 85 30.32 -6.57 -0.49
C ILE A 85 31.64 -7.27 -0.81
N ASP A 86 31.65 -8.10 -1.84
CA ASP A 86 32.86 -8.82 -2.30
C ASP A 86 32.97 -8.75 -3.83
N HIS A 87 33.86 -7.89 -4.32
CA HIS A 87 34.07 -7.70 -5.76
C HIS A 87 34.89 -8.82 -6.41
N GLN A 88 35.21 -9.90 -5.68
CA GLN A 88 36.08 -10.98 -6.14
C GLN A 88 35.35 -12.31 -6.35
N SER A 89 34.15 -12.48 -5.81
CA SER A 89 33.42 -13.75 -5.83
C SER A 89 32.16 -13.78 -6.71
N GLY A 90 31.92 -12.70 -7.48
CA GLY A 90 30.76 -12.59 -8.36
C GLY A 90 30.64 -13.71 -9.42
N GLU A 91 29.40 -13.97 -9.84
CA GLU A 91 29.10 -14.97 -10.86
C GLU A 91 29.69 -14.61 -12.25
N LYS A 92 29.86 -15.59 -13.14
CA LYS A 92 30.42 -15.37 -14.49
C LYS A 92 29.69 -14.28 -15.30
N ALA A 93 28.37 -14.17 -15.15
CA ALA A 93 27.57 -13.14 -15.82
C ALA A 93 27.57 -11.79 -15.08
N TYR A 94 27.94 -11.79 -13.80
CA TYR A 94 27.92 -10.66 -12.87
C TYR A 94 29.20 -10.69 -12.02
N PRO A 95 30.36 -10.31 -12.61
CA PRO A 95 31.67 -10.44 -11.94
C PRO A 95 31.79 -9.55 -10.69
N ILE A 96 30.93 -8.54 -10.60
CA ILE A 96 30.61 -7.79 -9.39
C ILE A 96 29.20 -8.30 -9.02
N GLY A 97 29.07 -8.91 -7.85
CA GLY A 97 27.90 -9.68 -7.44
C GLY A 97 26.58 -8.92 -7.51
N TRP A 98 25.48 -9.66 -7.42
CA TRP A 98 24.13 -9.10 -7.35
C TRP A 98 23.37 -9.66 -6.14
N PRO A 99 23.81 -9.34 -4.90
CA PRO A 99 23.18 -9.80 -3.68
C PRO A 99 21.71 -9.42 -3.62
N ARG A 100 20.89 -10.37 -3.20
CA ARG A 100 19.43 -10.18 -3.17
C ARG A 100 18.75 -11.14 -2.21
N ALA A 101 17.57 -10.73 -1.74
CA ALA A 101 16.66 -11.61 -1.00
C ALA A 101 15.28 -11.60 -1.65
N HIS A 102 14.69 -12.79 -1.82
CA HIS A 102 13.37 -12.96 -2.44
C HIS A 102 12.32 -13.27 -1.38
N PHE A 103 11.19 -12.60 -1.46
CA PHE A 103 9.97 -12.95 -0.75
C PHE A 103 8.89 -13.34 -1.76
N THR A 104 8.20 -14.43 -1.47
CA THR A 104 7.05 -14.91 -2.25
C THR A 104 5.79 -14.74 -1.39
N PRO A 105 4.92 -13.76 -1.71
CA PRO A 105 3.65 -13.60 -1.03
C PRO A 105 2.78 -14.85 -1.16
N LYS A 106 1.95 -15.12 -0.15
CA LYS A 106 0.98 -16.22 -0.16
C LYS A 106 -0.45 -15.67 -0.13
N GLU A 107 -1.33 -16.25 -0.95
CA GLU A 107 -2.78 -16.06 -0.90
C GLU A 107 -3.18 -14.59 -0.72
N TRP A 108 -3.68 -14.23 0.47
CA TRP A 108 -4.18 -12.92 0.83
C TRP A 108 -3.11 -11.80 0.80
N GLU A 109 -1.83 -12.14 0.83
CA GLU A 109 -0.71 -11.19 0.70
C GLU A 109 -0.48 -10.76 -0.75
N THR A 110 -1.07 -11.45 -1.74
CA THR A 110 -0.90 -11.17 -3.17
C THR A 110 -1.85 -10.07 -3.68
N GLU A 111 -2.95 -9.82 -2.95
CA GLU A 111 -4.06 -8.96 -3.37
C GLU A 111 -3.82 -7.50 -3.01
N TRP A 112 -3.09 -6.76 -3.86
CA TRP A 112 -2.74 -5.37 -3.58
C TRP A 112 -3.70 -4.37 -4.23
N SER A 113 -4.37 -4.75 -5.32
CA SER A 113 -5.23 -3.85 -6.12
C SER A 113 -6.39 -3.21 -5.37
N ALA A 114 -6.75 -3.75 -4.20
CA ALA A 114 -7.74 -3.16 -3.32
C ALA A 114 -7.20 -2.07 -2.39
N TRP A 115 -5.88 -1.88 -2.27
CA TRP A 115 -5.18 -1.05 -1.27
C TRP A 115 -4.56 0.21 -1.88
N ASP A 116 -4.40 1.29 -1.09
CA ASP A 116 -3.89 2.58 -1.58
C ASP A 116 -2.36 2.61 -1.63
N VAL A 117 -1.72 2.09 -0.58
CA VAL A 117 -0.28 2.24 -0.35
C VAL A 117 0.30 0.94 0.19
N PHE A 118 1.48 0.56 -0.32
CA PHE A 118 2.38 -0.40 0.33
C PHE A 118 3.43 0.37 1.13
N GLU A 119 3.52 0.09 2.42
CA GLU A 119 4.35 0.84 3.36
C GLU A 119 5.17 -0.10 4.24
N PHE A 120 6.39 0.33 4.59
CA PHE A 120 7.22 -0.31 5.59
C PHE A 120 8.22 0.70 6.16
N MET A 121 8.81 0.39 7.31
CA MET A 121 9.93 1.14 7.85
C MET A 121 11.25 0.50 7.46
N ALA A 122 12.23 1.34 7.16
CA ALA A 122 13.59 0.93 6.86
C ALA A 122 14.58 1.73 7.70
N GLN A 123 15.61 1.06 8.20
CA GLN A 123 16.82 1.69 8.74
C GLN A 123 18.01 1.01 8.08
N VAL A 124 19.03 1.79 7.74
CA VAL A 124 20.31 1.27 7.24
C VAL A 124 21.40 1.49 8.29
N GLN A 125 22.25 0.49 8.48
CA GLN A 125 23.54 0.63 9.15
C GLN A 125 24.62 0.33 8.12
N PHE A 126 25.68 1.13 8.11
CA PHE A 126 26.70 1.09 7.08
C PHE A 126 28.08 1.19 7.71
N VAL A 127 28.95 0.24 7.37
CA VAL A 127 30.36 0.25 7.72
C VAL A 127 31.16 0.32 6.42
N GLY A 128 31.72 1.50 6.15
CA GLY A 128 32.44 1.78 4.92
C GLY A 128 32.83 3.26 4.84
N LYS A 129 33.37 3.69 3.69
CA LYS A 129 33.82 5.09 3.52
C LYS A 129 32.69 6.06 3.20
N LYS A 130 31.72 5.63 2.39
CA LYS A 130 30.61 6.48 1.94
C LYS A 130 29.40 5.64 1.56
N GLN A 131 28.30 5.85 2.26
CA GLN A 131 27.04 5.20 1.91
C GLN A 131 26.42 5.85 0.66
N PRO A 132 25.89 5.06 -0.29
CA PRO A 132 25.04 5.59 -1.36
C PRO A 132 23.75 6.21 -0.81
N ALA A 133 23.24 7.24 -1.49
CA ALA A 133 21.95 7.86 -1.13
C ALA A 133 20.77 6.89 -1.34
N LYS A 134 20.88 6.00 -2.32
CA LYS A 134 19.92 4.96 -2.67
C LYS A 134 20.59 3.59 -2.52
N PRO A 135 20.76 3.11 -1.28
CA PRO A 135 21.62 1.97 -1.00
C PRO A 135 20.96 0.62 -1.37
N ILE A 136 19.64 0.58 -1.53
CA ILE A 136 18.93 -0.65 -1.88
C ILE A 136 17.88 -0.40 -2.95
N GLY A 137 17.67 -1.40 -3.80
CA GLY A 137 16.54 -1.49 -4.70
C GLY A 137 15.47 -2.41 -4.14
N LEU A 138 14.22 -1.99 -4.27
CA LEU A 138 13.03 -2.82 -4.08
C LEU A 138 12.45 -3.12 -5.45
N GLU A 139 12.28 -4.41 -5.75
CA GLU A 139 11.68 -4.88 -6.99
C GLU A 139 10.42 -5.67 -6.70
N ILE A 140 9.37 -5.46 -7.51
CA ILE A 140 8.09 -6.16 -7.39
C ILE A 140 7.72 -6.76 -8.75
N GLY A 141 7.41 -8.05 -8.75
CA GLY A 141 7.09 -8.84 -9.93
C GLY A 141 8.09 -9.98 -10.19
N GLU A 142 7.63 -10.98 -10.94
CA GLU A 142 8.35 -12.23 -11.13
C GLU A 142 9.18 -12.29 -12.41
N THR A 143 8.61 -11.85 -13.53
CA THR A 143 9.28 -11.75 -14.82
C THR A 143 9.71 -10.31 -15.08
N LYS A 144 10.77 -10.11 -15.88
CA LYS A 144 11.18 -8.78 -16.35
C LYS A 144 10.19 -8.25 -17.42
N PRO A 145 9.97 -6.93 -17.51
CA PRO A 145 10.45 -5.87 -16.60
C PRO A 145 9.90 -6.06 -15.18
N THR A 146 10.49 -5.50 -14.12
CA THR A 146 9.91 -5.48 -12.75
C THR A 146 9.55 -4.05 -12.37
N PHE A 147 8.57 -3.83 -11.49
CA PHE A 147 8.47 -2.50 -10.87
C PHE A 147 9.68 -2.35 -9.96
N THR A 148 10.43 -1.25 -10.11
CA THR A 148 11.66 -1.03 -9.33
C THR A 148 11.65 0.36 -8.75
N VAL A 149 11.87 0.44 -7.43
CA VAL A 149 12.10 1.70 -6.72
C VAL A 149 13.36 1.56 -5.88
N ASN A 150 14.15 2.63 -5.78
CA ASN A 150 15.34 2.65 -4.95
C ASN A 150 15.10 3.66 -3.81
N PRO A 151 14.67 3.20 -2.61
CA PRO A 151 14.35 4.08 -1.50
C PRO A 151 15.56 4.94 -1.10
N GLU A 152 15.30 6.20 -0.77
CA GLU A 152 16.31 7.12 -0.25
C GLU A 152 16.51 6.87 1.24
N LEU A 153 17.61 6.23 1.61
CA LEU A 153 17.93 5.88 3.01
C LEU A 153 19.17 6.65 3.48
N ALA A 154 19.17 7.98 3.30
CA ALA A 154 20.39 8.79 3.34
C ALA A 154 21.11 8.90 4.71
N GLU A 155 20.43 8.57 5.82
CA GLU A 155 20.99 8.72 7.16
C GLU A 155 21.11 7.38 7.90
N PRO A 156 22.34 6.86 8.12
CA PRO A 156 22.57 5.65 8.90
C PRO A 156 21.96 5.73 10.31
N GLY A 157 21.39 4.63 10.77
CA GLY A 157 20.83 4.49 12.12
C GLY A 157 19.49 5.18 12.33
N LYS A 158 18.91 5.83 11.31
CA LYS A 158 17.57 6.42 11.40
C LYS A 158 16.53 5.57 10.71
N TRP A 159 15.41 5.36 11.41
CA TRP A 159 14.22 4.78 10.82
C TRP A 159 13.54 5.79 9.91
N ILE A 160 13.18 5.36 8.71
CA ILE A 160 12.33 6.11 7.80
C ILE A 160 11.13 5.27 7.40
N THR A 161 10.05 5.92 6.99
CA THR A 161 8.91 5.27 6.36
C THR A 161 9.08 5.30 4.85
N VAL A 162 9.11 4.13 4.23
CA VAL A 162 9.03 3.96 2.77
C VAL A 162 7.56 3.74 2.41
N SER A 163 7.01 4.62 1.57
CA SER A 163 5.59 4.63 1.21
C SER A 163 5.46 4.65 -0.32
N ILE A 164 4.84 3.62 -0.88
CA ILE A 164 4.75 3.42 -2.33
C ILE A 164 3.27 3.32 -2.71
N PRO A 165 2.74 4.26 -3.53
CA PRO A 165 1.37 4.17 -4.01
C PRO A 165 1.15 2.90 -4.83
N VAL A 166 0.19 2.06 -4.43
CA VAL A 166 -0.11 0.83 -5.17
C VAL A 166 -0.56 1.14 -6.59
N ALA A 167 -1.32 2.23 -6.78
CA ALA A 167 -1.75 2.65 -8.10
C ALA A 167 -0.56 2.96 -9.04
N GLU A 168 0.57 3.43 -8.52
CA GLU A 168 1.79 3.65 -9.31
C GLU A 168 2.41 2.32 -9.75
N ILE A 169 2.50 1.35 -8.82
CA ILE A 169 2.95 -0.02 -9.11
C ILE A 169 2.09 -0.62 -10.22
N LEU A 170 0.77 -0.53 -10.11
CA LEU A 170 -0.17 -1.12 -11.06
C LEU A 170 -0.24 -0.37 -12.39
N LYS A 171 0.07 0.93 -12.40
CA LYS A 171 0.17 1.70 -13.64
C LYS A 171 1.40 1.29 -14.45
N ASP A 172 2.54 1.12 -13.77
CA ASP A 172 3.77 0.63 -14.41
C ASP A 172 3.64 -0.85 -14.80
N ARG A 173 3.04 -1.67 -13.93
CA ARG A 173 2.90 -3.13 -14.05
C ARG A 173 1.45 -3.60 -13.88
N PRO A 174 0.60 -3.46 -14.91
CA PRO A 174 -0.83 -3.78 -14.83
C PRO A 174 -1.15 -5.24 -14.48
N GLU A 175 -0.30 -6.19 -14.88
CA GLU A 175 -0.50 -7.61 -14.58
C GLU A 175 -0.38 -7.95 -13.09
N LEU A 176 0.29 -7.11 -12.29
CA LEU A 176 0.34 -7.27 -10.83
C LEU A 176 -1.02 -6.96 -10.16
N ALA A 177 -1.99 -6.40 -10.89
CA ALA A 177 -3.32 -6.14 -10.37
C ALA A 177 -4.08 -7.43 -10.04
N ALA A 178 -3.75 -8.53 -10.73
CA ALA A 178 -4.29 -9.85 -10.46
C ALA A 178 -3.68 -10.47 -9.20
N ALA A 179 -2.35 -10.47 -9.10
CA ALA A 179 -1.62 -10.97 -7.95
C ALA A 179 -0.17 -10.47 -7.94
N VAL A 180 0.31 -9.99 -6.80
CA VAL A 180 1.74 -9.78 -6.57
C VAL A 180 2.40 -11.11 -6.24
N SER A 181 3.24 -11.61 -7.14
CA SER A 181 3.86 -12.95 -7.00
C SER A 181 5.27 -12.94 -6.40
N ARG A 182 5.98 -11.80 -6.42
CA ARG A 182 7.35 -11.71 -5.92
C ARG A 182 7.74 -10.31 -5.49
N ILE A 183 8.50 -10.24 -4.40
CA ILE A 183 9.17 -9.03 -3.92
C ILE A 183 10.64 -9.33 -3.72
N ARG A 184 11.53 -8.42 -4.10
CA ARG A 184 12.97 -8.56 -3.91
C ARG A 184 13.57 -7.30 -3.35
N PHE A 185 14.49 -7.48 -2.40
CA PHE A 185 15.46 -6.45 -2.08
C PHE A 185 16.78 -6.80 -2.75
N VAL A 186 17.39 -5.81 -3.37
CA VAL A 186 18.55 -5.96 -4.25
C VAL A 186 19.60 -4.91 -3.92
N VAL A 187 20.85 -5.34 -3.85
CA VAL A 187 22.01 -4.45 -3.75
C VAL A 187 22.83 -4.59 -5.03
N SER A 188 23.10 -3.47 -5.69
CA SER A 188 24.06 -3.42 -6.80
C SER A 188 25.43 -3.17 -6.20
N GLU A 189 26.28 -4.19 -6.11
CA GLU A 189 27.62 -4.07 -5.48
C GLU A 189 28.50 -3.00 -6.14
N SER A 190 28.25 -2.65 -7.40
CA SER A 190 28.93 -1.56 -8.11
C SER A 190 28.73 -0.18 -7.47
N ASN A 191 27.72 -0.02 -6.63
CA ASN A 191 27.47 1.21 -5.87
C ASN A 191 28.33 1.31 -4.60
N TYR A 192 29.09 0.26 -4.27
CA TYR A 192 29.82 0.11 -3.03
C TYR A 192 31.31 -0.13 -3.27
N ALA A 193 32.13 0.11 -2.26
CA ALA A 193 33.51 -0.33 -2.29
C ALA A 193 33.61 -1.80 -1.86
N ASP A 194 34.62 -2.50 -2.39
CA ASP A 194 34.98 -3.84 -1.93
C ASP A 194 35.12 -3.85 -0.40
N LYS A 195 34.50 -4.84 0.26
CA LYS A 195 34.46 -5.03 1.73
C LYS A 195 33.64 -4.02 2.52
N ASP A 196 32.86 -3.15 1.87
CA ASP A 196 31.80 -2.44 2.58
C ASP A 196 30.81 -3.45 3.18
N VAL A 197 30.24 -3.12 4.34
CA VAL A 197 29.21 -3.93 4.99
C VAL A 197 27.97 -3.08 5.19
N ILE A 198 26.83 -3.61 4.77
CA ILE A 198 25.54 -2.93 4.87
C ILE A 198 24.52 -3.85 5.54
N ASP A 199 23.89 -3.32 6.58
CA ASP A 199 22.78 -3.96 7.28
C ASP A 199 21.52 -3.13 7.06
N PHE A 200 20.48 -3.75 6.50
CA PHE A 200 19.16 -3.14 6.41
C PHE A 200 18.22 -3.79 7.43
N HIS A 201 17.58 -2.95 8.22
CA HIS A 201 16.56 -3.34 9.17
C HIS A 201 15.21 -2.91 8.60
N PHE A 202 14.31 -3.87 8.41
CA PHE A 202 12.97 -3.64 7.89
C PHE A 202 11.92 -4.04 8.91
N GLY A 203 10.92 -3.18 9.11
CA GLY A 203 9.84 -3.42 10.06
C GLY A 203 8.51 -2.89 9.56
N GLY A 204 7.42 -3.40 10.14
CA GLY A 204 6.08 -2.87 9.93
C GLY A 204 5.58 -2.86 8.48
N PHE A 205 5.91 -3.89 7.70
CA PHE A 205 5.33 -4.06 6.36
C PHE A 205 3.81 -4.12 6.43
N ARG A 206 3.15 -3.29 5.62
CA ARG A 206 1.69 -3.17 5.61
C ARG A 206 1.15 -2.62 4.30
N LEU A 207 -0.08 -3.01 4.00
CA LEU A 207 -0.92 -2.33 3.01
C LEU A 207 -1.86 -1.40 3.78
N THR A 208 -2.03 -0.18 3.30
CA THR A 208 -2.95 0.79 3.92
C THR A 208 -3.93 1.33 2.89
N ARG A 209 -5.13 1.67 3.37
CA ARG A 209 -6.19 2.26 2.56
C ARG A 209 -7.03 3.21 3.39
N SER A 210 -7.49 4.32 2.81
CA SER A 210 -8.49 5.16 3.47
C SER A 210 -9.81 4.39 3.67
N LEU A 211 -10.48 4.60 4.81
CA LEU A 211 -11.78 3.98 5.09
C LEU A 211 -12.90 4.50 4.18
N SER A 212 -12.67 5.64 3.52
CA SER A 212 -13.63 6.24 2.60
C SER A 212 -12.96 6.79 1.35
N CYS A 213 -13.75 6.99 0.29
CA CYS A 213 -13.27 7.70 -0.90
C CYS A 213 -12.88 9.15 -0.52
N GLU A 214 -11.63 9.49 -0.78
CA GLU A 214 -11.02 10.78 -0.43
C GLU A 214 -10.12 11.27 -1.56
N ILE A 215 -9.95 12.60 -1.60
CA ILE A 215 -9.07 13.27 -2.55
C ILE A 215 -7.96 13.95 -1.77
N THR A 216 -6.76 13.40 -1.90
CA THR A 216 -5.58 13.88 -1.17
C THR A 216 -4.86 15.01 -1.90
N GLU A 217 -4.99 15.05 -3.23
CA GLU A 217 -4.46 16.11 -4.07
C GLU A 217 -5.51 16.52 -5.12
N PHE A 218 -5.72 17.82 -5.29
CA PHE A 218 -6.60 18.37 -6.31
C PHE A 218 -6.12 19.77 -6.71
N THR A 219 -5.54 19.89 -7.89
CA THR A 219 -5.00 21.16 -8.40
C THR A 219 -5.25 21.28 -9.90
N THR A 220 -5.25 22.50 -10.43
CA THR A 220 -5.24 22.72 -11.88
C THR A 220 -3.80 22.79 -12.37
N THR A 221 -3.45 22.02 -13.40
CA THR A 221 -2.15 22.15 -14.08
C THR A 221 -2.18 23.22 -15.17
N THR A 222 -3.36 23.67 -15.56
CA THR A 222 -3.59 24.75 -16.52
C THR A 222 -4.36 25.89 -15.82
N PRO A 223 -3.67 26.80 -15.11
CA PRO A 223 -4.33 27.84 -14.31
C PRO A 223 -4.97 28.95 -15.15
N VAL A 224 -4.63 29.04 -16.44
CA VAL A 224 -5.22 30.00 -17.39
C VAL A 224 -5.62 29.25 -18.65
N VAL A 225 -6.87 29.39 -19.06
CA VAL A 225 -7.41 28.81 -20.30
C VAL A 225 -8.06 29.91 -21.15
N TYR A 226 -8.00 29.76 -22.46
CA TYR A 226 -8.73 30.64 -23.37
C TYR A 226 -10.21 30.24 -23.41
N SER A 227 -11.11 31.19 -23.68
CA SER A 227 -12.56 30.96 -23.75
C SER A 227 -12.98 29.86 -24.74
N GLY A 228 -12.20 29.64 -25.81
CA GLY A 228 -12.42 28.56 -26.78
C GLY A 228 -11.64 27.27 -26.51
N GLN A 229 -10.89 27.20 -25.41
CA GLN A 229 -10.15 25.99 -25.06
C GLN A 229 -11.11 24.93 -24.52
N PRO A 230 -11.05 23.68 -25.02
CA PRO A 230 -12.08 22.69 -24.72
C PRO A 230 -11.95 22.07 -23.33
N SER A 231 -10.79 22.19 -22.66
CA SER A 231 -10.58 21.53 -21.37
C SER A 231 -9.62 22.25 -20.43
N VAL A 232 -9.86 22.05 -19.14
CA VAL A 232 -8.95 22.38 -18.03
C VAL A 232 -8.32 21.08 -17.53
N LYS A 233 -7.00 21.03 -17.44
CA LYS A 233 -6.30 19.85 -16.91
C LYS A 233 -6.21 19.91 -15.39
N LEU A 234 -6.68 18.86 -14.73
CA LEU A 234 -6.66 18.69 -13.29
C LEU A 234 -5.63 17.62 -12.91
N ASN A 235 -4.81 17.89 -11.90
CA ASN A 235 -4.05 16.86 -11.21
C ASN A 235 -4.88 16.40 -10.01
N VAL A 236 -5.16 15.10 -9.93
CA VAL A 236 -6.00 14.55 -8.87
C VAL A 236 -5.42 13.24 -8.36
N THR A 237 -5.36 13.10 -7.03
CA THR A 237 -5.00 11.84 -6.37
C THR A 237 -6.18 11.35 -5.56
N VAL A 238 -6.71 10.17 -5.95
CA VAL A 238 -7.88 9.54 -5.29
C VAL A 238 -7.43 8.33 -4.47
N VAL A 239 -7.93 8.23 -3.24
CA VAL A 239 -7.67 7.11 -2.33
C VAL A 239 -8.97 6.56 -1.76
N GLY A 240 -8.94 5.34 -1.23
CA GLY A 240 -10.06 4.70 -0.57
C GLY A 240 -10.58 3.44 -1.27
N PRO A 241 -11.72 2.89 -0.81
CA PRO A 241 -12.20 1.59 -1.27
C PRO A 241 -12.62 1.61 -2.75
N PRO A 242 -12.22 0.61 -3.57
CA PRO A 242 -12.53 0.59 -5.00
C PRO A 242 -14.02 0.75 -5.31
N GLU A 243 -14.88 0.15 -4.50
CA GLU A 243 -16.34 0.18 -4.71
C GLU A 243 -16.94 1.56 -4.46
N GLN A 244 -16.30 2.38 -3.61
CA GLN A 244 -16.71 3.76 -3.39
C GLN A 244 -16.19 4.67 -4.50
N VAL A 245 -14.94 4.48 -4.94
CA VAL A 245 -14.33 5.27 -6.03
C VAL A 245 -15.09 5.06 -7.35
N LYS A 246 -15.50 3.80 -7.66
CA LYS A 246 -16.30 3.47 -8.85
C LYS A 246 -17.63 4.21 -8.94
N ARG A 247 -18.17 4.75 -7.84
CA ARG A 247 -19.42 5.53 -7.85
C ARG A 247 -19.24 6.93 -8.46
N GLY A 248 -18.00 7.34 -8.72
CA GLY A 248 -17.64 8.67 -9.19
C GLY A 248 -17.49 9.67 -8.04
N ILE A 249 -16.92 10.82 -8.36
CA ILE A 249 -16.66 11.90 -7.40
C ILE A 249 -17.53 13.11 -7.74
N PRO A 250 -18.37 13.59 -6.81
CA PRO A 250 -19.23 14.74 -7.07
C PRO A 250 -18.39 15.98 -7.27
N PHE A 251 -18.69 16.70 -8.34
CA PHE A 251 -17.95 17.82 -8.84
C PHE A 251 -18.91 18.97 -9.19
N THR A 252 -18.48 20.18 -8.87
CA THR A 252 -19.20 21.42 -9.16
C THR A 252 -18.24 22.45 -9.75
N LEU A 253 -18.61 23.03 -10.88
CA LEU A 253 -17.92 24.18 -11.47
C LEU A 253 -18.79 25.42 -11.30
N ARG A 254 -18.19 26.50 -10.79
CA ARG A 254 -18.83 27.80 -10.64
C ARG A 254 -17.86 28.93 -10.91
N LYS A 255 -18.39 30.12 -11.18
CA LYS A 255 -17.59 31.35 -11.15
C LYS A 255 -17.14 31.60 -9.70
N LYS A 256 -15.91 32.07 -9.50
CA LYS A 256 -15.37 32.31 -8.16
C LYS A 256 -16.25 33.32 -7.40
N GLY A 257 -16.68 32.94 -6.19
CA GLY A 257 -17.58 33.75 -5.36
C GLY A 257 -19.06 33.68 -5.72
N ALA A 258 -19.45 32.97 -6.78
CA ALA A 258 -20.85 32.72 -7.10
C ALA A 258 -21.39 31.51 -6.32
N THR A 259 -22.69 31.53 -6.00
CA THR A 259 -23.39 30.38 -5.42
C THR A 259 -23.86 29.39 -6.48
N ASP A 260 -24.21 29.90 -7.65
CA ASP A 260 -24.78 29.11 -8.73
C ASP A 260 -23.69 28.33 -9.48
N ALA A 261 -23.92 27.04 -9.62
CA ALA A 261 -23.06 26.18 -10.41
C ALA A 261 -23.36 26.34 -11.90
N VAL A 262 -22.30 26.44 -12.69
CA VAL A 262 -22.35 26.37 -14.16
C VAL A 262 -22.42 24.91 -14.62
N ARG A 263 -21.86 23.97 -13.84
CA ARG A 263 -21.95 22.52 -14.09
C ARG A 263 -21.91 21.75 -12.77
N ARG A 264 -22.67 20.66 -12.70
CA ARG A 264 -22.58 19.63 -11.64
C ARG A 264 -22.54 18.26 -12.29
N GLU A 265 -21.63 17.40 -11.83
CA GLU A 265 -21.42 16.08 -12.41
C GLU A 265 -20.74 15.12 -11.43
N MET A 266 -20.84 13.83 -11.71
CA MET A 266 -20.02 12.78 -11.08
C MET A 266 -18.84 12.44 -11.99
N LEU A 267 -17.62 12.81 -11.61
CA LEU A 267 -16.43 12.53 -12.41
C LEU A 267 -15.95 11.08 -12.21
N PRO A 268 -15.65 10.33 -13.30
CA PRO A 268 -15.30 8.91 -13.26
C PRO A 268 -13.81 8.71 -12.93
N PHE A 269 -13.36 9.25 -11.81
CA PHE A 269 -11.97 9.14 -11.40
C PHE A 269 -11.57 7.70 -11.02
N GLY A 270 -10.38 7.28 -11.47
CA GLY A 270 -9.71 6.08 -10.98
C GLY A 270 -8.97 6.35 -9.66
N ARG A 271 -8.46 5.29 -9.03
CA ARG A 271 -7.60 5.36 -7.84
C ARG A 271 -6.18 5.78 -8.22
N GLY A 272 -5.49 6.45 -7.30
CA GLY A 272 -4.13 6.96 -7.49
C GLY A 272 -4.07 8.33 -8.14
N ASN A 273 -2.87 8.74 -8.52
CA ASN A 273 -2.60 10.01 -9.19
C ASN A 273 -2.92 9.91 -10.68
N GLN A 274 -3.72 10.85 -11.19
CA GLN A 274 -4.09 10.96 -12.59
C GLN A 274 -4.23 12.42 -13.02
N VAL A 275 -3.94 12.66 -14.29
CA VAL A 275 -4.24 13.94 -14.95
C VAL A 275 -5.56 13.78 -15.68
N TYR A 276 -6.56 14.56 -15.29
CA TYR A 276 -7.88 14.51 -15.88
C TYR A 276 -8.16 15.77 -16.73
N PRO A 277 -8.44 15.62 -18.04
CA PRO A 277 -8.91 16.71 -18.87
C PRO A 277 -10.41 16.95 -18.60
N CYS A 278 -10.73 17.93 -17.76
CA CYS A 278 -12.11 18.35 -17.54
C CYS A 278 -12.61 19.10 -18.75
N ASP A 279 -13.52 18.50 -19.51
CA ASP A 279 -14.17 19.12 -20.66
C ASP A 279 -15.04 20.30 -20.20
N ILE A 280 -14.82 21.47 -20.80
CA ILE A 280 -15.59 22.70 -20.57
C ILE A 280 -16.11 23.30 -21.89
N SER A 281 -15.95 22.59 -23.01
CA SER A 281 -16.27 23.07 -24.36
C SER A 281 -17.72 23.50 -24.53
N GLU A 282 -18.65 22.79 -23.89
CA GLU A 282 -20.09 23.08 -23.98
C GLU A 282 -20.55 24.25 -23.09
N LEU A 283 -19.71 24.73 -22.17
CA LEU A 283 -20.11 25.67 -21.12
C LEU A 283 -20.05 27.15 -21.54
N SER A 284 -19.46 27.45 -22.70
CA SER A 284 -19.30 28.83 -23.22
C SER A 284 -18.89 29.83 -22.13
N LEU A 285 -17.85 29.51 -21.36
CA LEU A 285 -17.45 30.28 -20.19
C LEU A 285 -17.01 31.69 -20.58
N ALA A 286 -17.64 32.71 -20.00
CA ALA A 286 -17.19 34.09 -20.13
C ALA A 286 -15.83 34.30 -19.43
N PRO A 287 -14.99 35.25 -19.88
CA PRO A 287 -13.76 35.60 -19.19
C PRO A 287 -13.97 35.90 -17.69
N GLY A 288 -13.06 35.41 -16.86
CA GLY A 288 -13.14 35.57 -15.40
C GLY A 288 -12.51 34.41 -14.63
N ASP A 289 -12.59 34.50 -13.31
CA ASP A 289 -12.06 33.48 -12.40
C ASP A 289 -13.13 32.43 -12.06
N TYR A 290 -12.75 31.17 -12.12
CA TYR A 290 -13.60 30.01 -11.88
C TYR A 290 -13.01 29.10 -10.81
N GLU A 291 -13.89 28.41 -10.11
CA GLU A 291 -13.54 27.42 -9.10
C GLU A 291 -14.22 26.08 -9.44
N LEU A 292 -13.41 25.04 -9.39
CA LEU A 292 -13.81 23.65 -9.45
C LEU A 292 -13.82 23.13 -8.02
N VAL A 293 -14.93 22.54 -7.57
CA VAL A 293 -15.09 22.03 -6.21
C VAL A 293 -15.53 20.59 -6.27
N ILE A 294 -14.84 19.73 -5.52
CA ILE A 294 -15.23 18.34 -5.32
C ILE A 294 -15.80 18.17 -3.92
N PHE A 295 -16.78 17.27 -3.78
CA PHE A 295 -17.51 17.08 -2.53
C PHE A 295 -18.06 18.41 -1.96
N ASP A 296 -18.69 19.25 -2.80
CA ASP A 296 -19.15 20.60 -2.41
C ASP A 296 -20.08 20.58 -1.17
N GLU A 297 -20.87 19.51 -1.03
CA GLU A 297 -21.82 19.31 0.07
C GLU A 297 -21.18 18.74 1.36
N ASP A 298 -19.96 18.20 1.29
CA ASP A 298 -19.25 17.62 2.43
C ASP A 298 -18.02 18.46 2.79
N GLN A 299 -18.17 19.35 3.78
CA GLN A 299 -17.14 20.28 4.19
C GLN A 299 -15.84 19.60 4.65
N ALA A 300 -15.90 18.38 5.19
CA ALA A 300 -14.71 17.66 5.65
C ALA A 300 -13.86 17.14 4.48
N LYS A 301 -14.51 16.85 3.34
CA LYS A 301 -13.86 16.30 2.14
C LYS A 301 -13.69 17.32 1.03
N ARG A 302 -14.29 18.50 1.18
CA ARG A 302 -14.28 19.56 0.18
C ARG A 302 -12.84 19.95 -0.18
N LYS A 303 -12.55 19.92 -1.47
CA LYS A 303 -11.34 20.50 -2.06
C LYS A 303 -11.74 21.38 -3.23
N SER A 304 -10.92 22.37 -3.53
CA SER A 304 -11.13 23.21 -4.71
C SER A 304 -9.85 23.47 -5.47
N ALA A 305 -10.03 23.74 -6.77
CA ALA A 305 -8.98 24.11 -7.68
C ALA A 305 -9.49 25.30 -8.52
N GLU A 306 -8.66 26.31 -8.68
CA GLU A 306 -9.03 27.55 -9.35
C GLU A 306 -8.37 27.65 -10.72
N PHE A 307 -9.07 28.25 -11.68
CA PHE A 307 -8.50 28.60 -12.97
C PHE A 307 -9.14 29.87 -13.51
N LYS A 308 -8.46 30.53 -14.44
CA LYS A 308 -8.91 31.75 -15.08
C LYS A 308 -9.22 31.51 -16.55
N VAL A 309 -10.39 31.97 -16.99
CA VAL A 309 -10.75 32.05 -18.40
C VAL A 309 -10.39 33.44 -18.91
N VAL A 310 -9.67 33.50 -20.03
CA VAL A 310 -9.31 34.76 -20.72
C VAL A 310 -9.80 34.74 -22.16
N GLU A 311 -9.95 35.93 -22.75
CA GLU A 311 -10.33 36.06 -24.15
C GLU A 311 -9.26 35.49 -25.08
N GLU A 312 -9.71 34.98 -26.22
CA GLU A 312 -8.81 34.56 -27.30
C GLU A 312 -8.16 35.78 -27.95
N PRO A 313 -6.83 35.95 -27.87
CA PRO A 313 -6.16 37.16 -28.38
C PRO A 313 -6.23 37.30 -29.90
N TRP A 314 -6.71 36.28 -30.62
CA TRP A 314 -6.85 36.25 -32.08
C TRP A 314 -8.29 36.41 -32.57
N LYS A 315 -9.30 36.44 -31.69
CA LYS A 315 -10.66 36.83 -32.09
C LYS A 315 -10.71 38.35 -32.16
N GLN A 316 -10.60 38.92 -33.36
CA GLN A 316 -10.97 40.31 -33.60
C GLN A 316 -12.50 40.43 -33.48
N GLU A 317 -12.96 41.50 -32.81
CA GLU A 317 -14.38 41.84 -32.61
C GLU A 317 -15.19 41.89 -33.92
#